data_AF-F4WFI6-F1
#
_entry.id   AF-F4WFI6-F1
#
_cell.length_a   1.000
_cell.length_b   1.000
_cell.length_c   1.000
_cell.angle_alpha   90.00
_cell.angle_beta   90.00
_cell.angle_gamma   90.00
#
_symmetry.space_group_name_H-M   'P 1'
#
loop_
_entity.id
_entity.type
_entity.pdbx_description
1 polymer ?
#
loop_
_entity_poly.entity_id
_entity_poly.type
_entity_poly.pdbx_seq_one_letter_code
_entity_poly.pdbx_strand_id
1 'polypeptide(L)'
;DNARPHVGKPVKETLLVLDWEVLPHPAYNPDIIWRIAPSDYHLFRLMQNALSGVHFRAFEEVRKWVDNFIASKDETFFASGIRKLPERWLKVIDNEGDYFDN
;
A
#
# COMPACT_ATOMS: atom_id res chain seq x y z
N ASP A 1 -4.37 1.69 5.97
CA ASP A 1 -5.57 2.53 5.81
C ASP A 1 -6.45 2.41 7.06
N ASN A 2 -7.51 3.21 7.15
CA ASN A 2 -8.43 3.21 8.29
C ASN A 2 -9.80 2.59 7.94
N ALA A 3 -9.82 1.60 7.04
CA ALA A 3 -11.06 0.92 6.69
C ALA A 3 -11.75 0.34 7.94
N ARG A 4 -13.09 0.30 7.93
CA ARG A 4 -13.89 -0.14 9.09
C ARG A 4 -13.45 -1.48 9.68
N PRO A 5 -13.10 -2.52 8.88
CA PRO A 5 -12.59 -3.77 9.43
C PRO A 5 -11.27 -3.61 10.20
N HIS A 6 -10.39 -2.69 9.79
CA HIS A 6 -9.05 -2.52 10.36
C HIS A 6 -9.07 -1.73 11.69
N VAL A 7 -10.08 -0.89 11.90
CA VAL A 7 -10.23 -0.09 13.14
C VAL A 7 -11.22 -0.70 14.14
N GLY A 8 -11.73 -1.89 13.85
CA GLY A 8 -12.64 -2.62 14.71
C GLY A 8 -12.01 -3.01 16.05
N LYS A 9 -12.86 -3.14 17.08
CA LYS A 9 -12.42 -3.51 18.44
C LYS A 9 -11.55 -4.78 18.49
N PRO A 10 -11.92 -5.90 17.84
CA PRO A 10 -11.11 -7.12 17.88
C PRO A 10 -9.70 -6.94 17.29
N VAL A 11 -9.57 -6.12 16.23
CA VAL A 11 -8.28 -5.84 15.59
C VAL A 11 -7.41 -4.98 16.51
N LYS A 12 -7.98 -3.93 17.12
CA LYS A 12 -7.26 -3.09 18.09
C LYS A 12 -6.77 -3.88 19.29
N GLU A 13 -7.61 -4.74 19.86
CA GLU A 13 -7.22 -5.62 20.97
C GLU A 13 -6.08 -6.56 20.57
N THR A 14 -6.12 -7.11 19.36
CA THR A 14 -5.05 -7.98 18.84
C THR A 14 -3.74 -7.22 18.67
N LEU A 15 -3.78 -6.01 18.09
CA LEU A 15 -2.59 -5.18 17.88
C LEU A 15 -1.93 -4.79 19.22
N LEU A 16 -2.74 -4.54 20.26
CA LEU A 16 -2.25 -4.31 21.62
C LEU A 16 -1.57 -5.55 22.22
N VAL A 17 -2.15 -6.74 22.04
CA VAL A 17 -1.55 -8.00 22.52
C VAL A 17 -0.24 -8.33 21.81
N LEU A 18 -0.14 -7.99 20.52
CA LEU A 18 1.07 -8.16 19.73
C LEU A 18 2.13 -7.08 20.01
N ASP A 19 1.80 -6.05 20.79
CA ASP A 19 2.65 -4.87 21.05
C ASP A 19 3.08 -4.14 19.77
N TRP A 20 2.16 -4.03 18.80
CA TRP A 20 2.41 -3.34 17.53
C TRP A 20 2.02 -1.87 17.60
N GLU A 21 2.98 -0.99 17.32
CA GLU A 21 2.70 0.44 17.14
C GLU A 21 1.93 0.67 15.83
N VAL A 22 0.77 1.31 15.95
CA VAL A 22 -0.04 1.69 14.80
C VAL A 22 0.30 3.11 14.39
N LEU A 23 0.96 3.27 13.24
CA LEU A 23 1.26 4.58 12.70
C LEU A 23 -0.05 5.34 12.37
N PRO A 24 -0.14 6.64 12.72
CA PRO A 24 -1.30 7.45 12.37
C PRO A 24 -1.42 7.52 10.85
N HIS A 25 -2.64 7.30 10.37
CA HIS A 25 -2.97 7.36 8.96
C HIS A 25 -4.16 8.31 8.78
N PRO A 26 -4.20 9.14 7.73
CA PRO A 26 -5.32 10.05 7.52
C PRO A 26 -6.65 9.28 7.34
N ALA A 27 -7.76 9.97 7.60
CA ALA A 27 -9.09 9.46 7.31
C ALA A 27 -9.21 9.15 5.81
N TYR A 28 -10.18 8.28 5.46
CA TYR A 28 -10.38 7.78 4.10
C TYR A 28 -10.61 8.92 3.08
N ASN A 29 -9.52 9.47 2.56
CA ASN A 29 -9.49 10.34 1.39
C ASN A 29 -8.75 9.55 0.31
N PRO A 30 -9.47 8.93 -0.63
CA PRO A 30 -8.88 8.02 -1.60
C PRO A 30 -7.65 8.64 -2.28
N ASP A 31 -7.73 9.89 -2.72
CA ASP A 31 -6.67 10.52 -3.52
C ASP A 31 -5.36 10.76 -2.76
N ILE A 32 -5.42 11.06 -1.46
CA ILE A 32 -4.24 11.23 -0.60
C ILE A 32 -3.68 9.86 -0.19
N ILE A 33 -4.55 8.91 0.13
CA ILE A 33 -4.17 7.61 0.69
C ILE A 33 -3.37 6.78 -0.31
N TRP A 34 -3.80 6.70 -1.59
CA TRP A 34 -3.04 5.97 -2.62
C TRP A 34 -1.59 6.47 -2.75
N ARG A 35 -1.34 7.75 -2.42
CA ARG A 35 -0.06 8.41 -2.62
C ARG A 35 0.89 8.31 -1.43
N ILE A 36 0.41 7.95 -0.25
CA ILE A 36 1.23 7.81 0.97
C ILE A 36 1.27 6.37 1.50
N ALA A 37 0.49 5.45 0.92
CA ALA A 37 0.56 4.02 1.24
C ALA A 37 1.57 3.32 0.31
N PRO A 38 2.69 2.77 0.82
CA PRO A 38 3.70 2.12 -0.01
C PRO A 38 3.16 0.94 -0.82
N SER A 39 2.17 0.22 -0.28
CA SER A 39 1.45 -0.82 -1.01
C SER A 39 0.83 -0.27 -2.29
N ASP A 40 0.22 0.91 -2.23
CA ASP A 40 -0.58 1.50 -3.30
C ASP A 40 0.30 2.16 -4.38
N TYR A 41 1.14 3.13 -4.01
CA TYR A 41 1.93 3.89 -4.99
C TYR A 41 3.11 3.11 -5.58
N HIS A 42 3.57 2.05 -4.92
CA HIS A 42 4.78 1.31 -5.33
C HIS A 42 4.47 -0.12 -5.77
N LEU A 43 3.95 -0.97 -4.87
CA LEU A 43 3.73 -2.38 -5.17
C LEU A 43 2.57 -2.59 -6.15
N PHE A 44 1.36 -2.14 -5.77
CA PHE A 44 0.15 -2.32 -6.56
C PHE A 44 0.19 -1.53 -7.86
N ARG A 45 0.83 -0.36 -7.88
CA ARG A 45 1.04 0.39 -9.13
C ARG A 45 1.78 -0.45 -10.18
N LEU A 46 2.81 -1.17 -9.78
CA LEU A 46 3.56 -2.05 -10.69
C LEU A 46 2.81 -3.34 -11.00
N MET A 47 2.07 -3.89 -10.05
CA MET A 47 1.19 -5.03 -10.31
C MET A 47 0.12 -4.69 -11.34
N GLN A 48 -0.55 -3.54 -11.22
CA GLN A 48 -1.55 -3.07 -12.18
C GLN A 48 -0.97 -2.98 -13.59
N ASN A 49 0.23 -2.41 -13.72
CA ASN A 49 0.91 -2.34 -15.02
C ASN A 49 1.22 -3.74 -15.58
N ALA A 50 1.70 -4.66 -14.73
CA ALA A 50 2.03 -6.02 -15.14
C ALA A 50 0.80 -6.91 -15.41
N LEU A 51 -0.35 -6.58 -14.79
CA LEU A 51 -1.63 -7.24 -14.99
C LEU A 51 -2.39 -6.72 -16.21
N SER A 52 -1.94 -5.62 -16.82
CA SER A 52 -2.60 -5.04 -17.98
C SER A 52 -2.72 -6.04 -19.12
N GLY A 53 -3.95 -6.35 -19.54
CA GLY A 53 -4.23 -7.32 -20.59
C GLY A 53 -4.12 -8.79 -20.18
N VAL A 54 -3.75 -9.10 -18.94
CA VAL A 54 -3.67 -10.48 -18.44
C VAL A 54 -5.07 -11.00 -18.12
N HIS A 55 -5.40 -12.18 -18.62
CA HIS A 55 -6.66 -12.86 -18.35
C HIS A 55 -6.39 -14.21 -17.69
N PHE A 56 -6.97 -14.42 -16.51
CA PHE A 56 -6.88 -15.68 -15.78
C PHE A 56 -8.16 -16.49 -15.97
N ARG A 57 -8.01 -17.81 -16.05
CA ARG A 57 -9.13 -18.75 -16.22
C ARG A 57 -9.54 -19.40 -14.89
N ALA A 58 -8.67 -19.35 -13.89
CA ALA A 58 -8.91 -19.95 -12.59
C ALA A 58 -8.23 -19.15 -11.47
N PHE A 59 -8.75 -19.30 -10.25
CA PHE A 59 -8.19 -18.67 -9.05
C PHE A 59 -6.73 -19.09 -8.80
N GLU A 60 -6.39 -20.35 -9.05
CA GLU A 60 -5.02 -20.84 -8.86
C GLU A 60 -4.00 -20.15 -9.78
N GLU A 61 -4.42 -19.71 -10.96
CA GLU A 61 -3.56 -18.93 -11.86
C GLU A 61 -3.27 -17.54 -11.28
N VAL A 62 -4.28 -16.90 -10.68
CA VAL A 62 -4.12 -15.61 -9.97
C VAL A 62 -3.14 -15.77 -8.82
N ARG A 63 -3.34 -16.79 -7.98
CA ARG A 63 -2.48 -17.06 -6.82
C ARG A 63 -1.03 -17.27 -7.25
N LYS A 64 -0.81 -18.17 -8.20
CA LYS A 64 0.54 -18.44 -8.75
C LYS A 64 1.18 -17.19 -9.35
N TRP A 65 0.40 -16.37 -10.05
CA TRP A 65 0.91 -15.12 -10.63
C TRP A 65 1.35 -14.15 -9.54
N VAL A 66 0.54 -13.96 -8.49
CA VAL A 66 0.88 -13.07 -7.36
C VAL A 66 2.14 -13.55 -6.65
N ASP A 67 2.22 -14.86 -6.34
CA ASP A 67 3.39 -15.46 -5.68
C ASP A 67 4.66 -15.24 -6.51
N ASN A 68 4.60 -15.52 -7.81
CA ASN A 68 5.73 -15.30 -8.73
C ASN A 68 6.09 -13.82 -8.86
N PHE A 69 5.10 -12.92 -8.92
CA PHE A 69 5.34 -11.49 -9.04
C PHE A 69 6.09 -10.97 -7.81
N ILE A 70 5.64 -11.33 -6.60
CA ILE A 70 6.28 -10.91 -5.35
C ILE A 70 7.70 -11.52 -5.26
N ALA A 71 7.86 -12.81 -5.55
CA ALA A 71 9.15 -13.49 -5.52
C ALA A 71 10.16 -12.95 -6.55
N SER A 72 9.68 -12.33 -7.64
CA SER A 72 10.54 -11.71 -8.65
C SER A 72 11.15 -10.36 -8.22
N LYS A 73 10.70 -9.79 -7.09
CA LYS A 73 11.19 -8.51 -6.58
C LYS A 73 12.25 -8.75 -5.52
N ASP A 74 13.33 -7.99 -5.59
CA ASP A 74 14.41 -8.07 -4.62
C ASP A 74 14.09 -7.24 -3.35
N GLU A 75 14.93 -7.37 -2.33
CA GLU A 75 14.77 -6.60 -1.10
C GLU A 75 14.87 -5.08 -1.35
N THR A 76 15.73 -4.67 -2.30
CA THR A 76 15.95 -3.26 -2.62
C THR A 76 14.69 -2.61 -3.18
N PHE A 77 13.90 -3.35 -3.96
CA PHE A 77 12.60 -2.92 -4.44
C PHE A 77 11.67 -2.54 -3.28
N PHE A 78 11.47 -3.42 -2.30
CA PHE A 78 10.59 -3.14 -1.16
C PHE A 78 11.12 -2.00 -0.29
N ALA A 79 12.42 -2.02 0.00
CA ALA A 79 13.07 -0.98 0.78
C ALA A 79 12.97 0.40 0.11
N SER A 80 13.10 0.47 -1.22
CA SER A 80 12.96 1.73 -1.98
C SER A 80 11.54 2.30 -1.90
N GLY A 81 10.52 1.43 -1.88
CA GLY A 81 9.13 1.83 -1.69
C GLY A 81 8.95 2.56 -0.36
N ILE A 82 9.41 1.95 0.74
CA ILE A 82 9.33 2.53 2.09
C ILE A 82 10.16 3.82 2.21
N ARG A 83 11.38 3.84 1.65
CA ARG A 83 12.28 5.01 1.73
C ARG A 83 11.75 6.27 1.03
N LYS A 84 10.76 6.13 0.15
CA LYS A 84 10.07 7.27 -0.50
C LYS A 84 9.02 7.94 0.39
N LEU A 85 8.66 7.36 1.53
CA LEU A 85 7.63 7.91 2.42
C LEU A 85 7.95 9.34 2.89
N PRO A 86 9.17 9.68 3.37
CA PRO A 86 9.45 11.03 3.85
C PRO A 86 9.30 12.10 2.76
N GLU A 87 9.78 11.82 1.54
CA GLU A 87 9.62 12.71 0.39
C GLU A 87 8.14 12.92 0.05
N ARG A 88 7.35 11.84 0.07
CA ARG A 88 5.91 11.91 -0.22
C ARG A 88 5.14 12.67 0.86
N TRP A 89 5.48 12.48 2.13
CA TRP A 89 4.88 13.26 3.23
C TRP A 89 5.20 14.75 3.09
N LEU A 90 6.44 15.10 2.74
CA LEU A 90 6.80 16.49 2.50
C LEU A 90 5.97 17.11 1.38
N LYS A 91 5.79 16.39 0.26
CA LYS A 91 4.93 16.85 -0.83
C LYS A 91 3.46 17.03 -0.41
N VAL A 92 2.90 16.17 0.44
CA VAL A 92 1.55 16.36 1.00
C VAL A 92 1.48 17.69 1.77
N ILE A 93 2.49 17.95 2.62
CA ILE A 93 2.55 19.17 3.44
C ILE A 93 2.68 20.41 2.55
N ASP A 94 3.58 20.38 1.57
CA ASP A 94 3.83 21.51 0.65
C ASP A 94 2.61 21.84 -0.21
N ASN A 95 1.73 20.87 -0.46
CA ASN A 95 0.48 21.06 -1.19
C ASN A 95 -0.72 21.29 -0.26
N GLU A 96 -0.51 21.59 1.03
CA GLU A 96 -1.57 21.82 2.01
C GLU A 96 -2.59 20.66 2.12
N GLY A 97 -2.14 19.44 1.86
CA GLY A 97 -2.99 18.25 1.79
C GLY A 97 -3.68 18.03 0.45
N ASP A 98 -3.44 18.88 -0.54
CA ASP A 98 -3.94 18.73 -1.92
C ASP A 98 -3.06 17.77 -2.75
N TYR A 99 -3.52 17.50 -3.97
CA TYR A 99 -2.90 16.62 -4.94
C TYR A 99 -1.51 17.09 -5.39
N PHE A 100 -0.59 16.15 -5.55
CA PHE A 100 0.73 16.38 -6.16
C PHE A 100 1.15 15.18 -7.02
N ASP A 101 2.04 15.42 -7.98
CA ASP A 101 2.42 14.59 -9.13
C ASP A 101 1.44 14.70 -10.33
N ASN A 102 1.78 15.53 -11.31
CA ASN A 102 1.24 15.48 -12.68
C ASN A 102 1.86 14.32 -13.47
#